data_AF-A0A7K2QJL3-F1
#
_entry.id   AF-A0A7K2QJL3-F1
#
_cell.length_a   1.000
_cell.length_b   1.000
_cell.length_c   1.000
_cell.angle_alpha   90.00
_cell.angle_beta   90.00
_cell.angle_gamma   90.00
#
_symmetry.space_group_name_H-M   'P 1'
#
loop_
_entity.id
_entity.type
_entity.pdbx_description
1 polymer ?
#
loop_
_entity_poly.entity_id
_entity_poly.type
_entity_poly.pdbx_seq_one_letter_code
_entity_poly.pdbx_strand_id
1 'polypeptide(L)'
;MAPARTASYALVRSTVTPYPAQPAESARVRDLLDRLTALTAQEDALRADLCDDLFASRPGHDEEFHRQVVLPLRRALHNGRVPRPALLARLADLPVRVPRLGAWLDLRGLRAALLAELAAAAPDALAAERSALAQLCRSAAFTRAVALTSADLLRAVSRAARDEGGRRARKEEPSVLRHALRASTKTSPLSWFTAVGWSGGPGPADRPRTAPRSVVREHRALVEALAAALLDAPRRRRTLAHRMTSGARHTA
;
A
#
# COMPACT_ATOMS: atom_id res chain seq x y z
N MET A 1 45.30 -32.01 -9.18
CA MET A 1 44.27 -31.06 -9.63
C MET A 1 43.40 -30.70 -8.43
N ALA A 2 43.50 -29.49 -7.91
CA ALA A 2 42.58 -29.05 -6.86
C ALA A 2 41.17 -28.88 -7.48
N PRO A 3 40.10 -29.37 -6.83
CA PRO A 3 38.74 -29.18 -7.34
C PRO A 3 38.44 -27.68 -7.40
N ALA A 4 37.94 -27.22 -8.56
CA ALA A 4 37.46 -25.86 -8.72
C ALA A 4 36.37 -25.60 -7.68
N ARG A 5 36.68 -24.79 -6.66
CA ARG A 5 35.70 -24.32 -5.68
C ARG A 5 35.11 -23.03 -6.23
N THR A 6 33.83 -23.05 -6.57
CA THR A 6 33.03 -21.84 -6.76
C THR A 6 33.00 -21.10 -5.42
N ALA A 7 33.67 -19.96 -5.34
CA ALA A 7 33.55 -19.10 -4.18
C ALA A 7 32.09 -18.69 -4.00
N SER A 8 31.57 -18.81 -2.77
CA SER A 8 30.19 -18.53 -2.40
C SER A 8 29.95 -17.02 -2.29
N TYR A 9 30.05 -16.33 -3.43
CA TYR A 9 29.63 -14.93 -3.56
C TYR A 9 28.14 -14.88 -3.91
N ALA A 10 27.40 -14.02 -3.22
CA ALA A 10 26.02 -13.68 -3.55
C ALA A 10 25.92 -12.19 -3.88
N LEU A 11 25.13 -11.85 -4.90
CA LEU A 11 24.82 -10.47 -5.23
C LEU A 11 23.54 -10.07 -4.46
N VAL A 12 23.67 -9.12 -3.54
CA VAL A 12 22.56 -8.61 -2.73
C VAL A 12 22.05 -7.31 -3.31
N ARG A 13 20.72 -7.21 -3.41
CA ARG A 13 20.01 -5.96 -3.70
C ARG A 13 19.25 -5.53 -2.46
N SER A 14 19.43 -4.30 -2.04
CA SER A 14 18.70 -3.73 -0.91
C SER A 14 18.05 -2.41 -1.30
N THR A 15 16.96 -2.09 -0.63
CA THR A 15 16.45 -0.71 -0.60
C THR A 15 17.44 0.19 0.14
N VAL A 16 17.52 1.46 -0.25
CA VAL A 16 18.41 2.42 0.44
C VAL A 16 17.74 3.13 1.62
N THR A 17 16.42 2.99 1.72
CA THR A 17 15.62 3.61 2.76
C THR A 17 14.90 2.51 3.53
N PRO A 18 14.93 2.54 4.87
CA PRO A 18 14.17 1.59 5.66
C PRO A 18 12.67 1.79 5.43
N TYR A 19 11.90 0.71 5.56
CA TYR A 19 10.46 0.82 5.68
C TYR A 19 10.11 1.53 7.00
N PRO A 20 9.28 2.58 6.99
CA PRO A 20 8.94 3.30 8.21
C PRO A 20 8.26 2.36 9.21
N ALA A 21 8.53 2.57 10.50
CA ALA A 21 7.77 1.89 11.54
C ALA A 21 6.29 2.28 11.43
N GLN A 22 5.41 1.33 11.69
CA GLN A 22 3.98 1.59 11.69
C GLN A 22 3.61 2.51 12.87
N PRO A 23 2.91 3.64 12.63
CA PRO A 23 2.39 4.47 13.71
C PRO A 23 1.37 3.73 14.57
N ALA A 24 1.33 4.03 15.87
CA ALA A 24 0.42 3.39 16.81
C ALA A 24 -1.06 3.68 16.47
N GLU A 25 -1.35 4.89 16.00
CA GLU A 25 -2.67 5.33 15.55
C GLU A 25 -3.14 4.49 14.35
N SER A 26 -2.24 4.23 13.40
CA SER A 26 -2.51 3.36 12.26
C SER A 26 -2.69 1.90 12.64
N ALA A 27 -1.95 1.42 13.65
CA ALA A 27 -2.13 0.07 14.19
C ALA A 27 -3.51 -0.08 14.83
N ARG A 28 -3.95 0.92 15.60
CA ARG A 28 -5.30 0.96 16.18
C ARG A 28 -6.40 0.91 15.12
N VAL A 29 -6.27 1.67 14.04
CA VAL A 29 -7.26 1.63 12.94
C VAL A 29 -7.32 0.27 12.27
N ARG A 30 -6.18 -0.41 12.08
CA ARG A 30 -6.15 -1.77 11.52
C ARG A 30 -6.80 -2.78 12.46
N ASP A 31 -6.52 -2.72 13.75
CA ASP A 31 -7.20 -3.57 14.75
C ASP A 31 -8.72 -3.39 14.72
N LEU A 32 -9.20 -2.14 14.66
CA LEU A 32 -10.64 -1.86 14.54
C LEU A 32 -11.25 -2.43 13.25
N LEU A 33 -10.55 -2.36 12.13
CA LEU A 33 -10.98 -2.96 10.86
C LEU A 33 -10.99 -4.49 10.91
N ASP A 34 -10.01 -5.10 11.56
CA ASP A 34 -9.94 -6.56 11.75
C ASP A 34 -11.10 -7.04 12.63
N ARG A 35 -11.38 -6.33 13.73
CA ARG A 35 -12.54 -6.58 14.59
C ARG A 35 -13.87 -6.41 13.84
N LEU A 36 -13.99 -5.40 12.98
CA LEU A 36 -15.19 -5.18 12.17
C LEU A 36 -15.38 -6.30 11.12
N THR A 37 -14.29 -6.77 10.53
CA THR A 37 -14.28 -7.93 9.61
C THR A 37 -14.75 -9.19 10.33
N ALA A 38 -14.17 -9.48 11.50
CA ALA A 38 -14.55 -10.63 12.32
C ALA A 38 -16.02 -10.58 12.75
N LEU A 39 -16.50 -9.40 13.16
CA LEU A 39 -17.91 -9.20 13.53
C LEU A 39 -18.84 -9.39 12.34
N THR A 40 -18.47 -8.91 11.15
CA THR A 40 -19.27 -9.13 9.93
C THR A 40 -19.39 -10.63 9.61
N ALA A 41 -18.30 -11.38 9.77
CA ALA A 41 -18.34 -12.84 9.59
C ALA A 41 -19.26 -13.54 10.61
N GLN A 42 -19.30 -13.07 11.86
CA GLN A 42 -20.24 -13.57 12.88
C GLN A 42 -21.69 -13.26 12.53
N GLU A 43 -21.99 -12.04 12.07
CA GLU A 43 -23.33 -11.64 11.60
C GLU A 43 -23.79 -12.50 10.40
N ASP A 44 -22.88 -12.80 9.47
CA ASP A 44 -23.16 -13.63 8.30
C ASP A 44 -23.44 -15.09 8.70
N ALA A 45 -22.64 -15.65 9.61
CA ALA A 45 -22.80 -17.02 10.09
C ALA A 45 -24.14 -17.25 10.81
N LEU A 46 -24.62 -16.26 11.55
CA LEU A 46 -25.87 -16.35 12.32
C LEU A 46 -27.13 -16.14 11.47
N ARG A 47 -27.00 -15.56 10.27
CA ARG A 47 -28.15 -15.07 9.48
C ARG A 47 -29.15 -16.16 9.08
N ALA A 48 -28.67 -17.31 8.61
CA ALA A 48 -29.53 -18.38 8.12
C ALA A 48 -30.37 -18.95 9.28
N ASP A 49 -29.70 -19.40 10.33
CA ASP A 49 -30.29 -19.90 11.56
C ASP A 49 -31.30 -18.91 12.19
N LEU A 50 -30.97 -17.62 12.19
CA LEU A 50 -31.88 -16.58 12.69
C LEU A 50 -33.16 -16.48 11.85
N CYS A 51 -33.07 -16.62 10.52
CA CYS A 51 -34.26 -16.59 9.67
C CYS A 51 -35.19 -17.79 9.94
N ASP A 52 -34.61 -18.95 10.26
CA ASP A 52 -35.34 -20.16 10.62
C ASP A 52 -35.98 -20.02 12.01
N ASP A 53 -35.26 -19.49 13.00
CA ASP A 53 -35.81 -19.24 14.33
C ASP A 53 -36.98 -18.23 14.29
N LEU A 54 -36.85 -17.17 13.48
CA LEU A 54 -37.93 -16.20 13.26
C LEU A 54 -39.15 -16.80 12.55
N PHE A 55 -38.95 -17.84 11.73
CA PHE A 55 -40.05 -18.60 11.15
C PHE A 55 -40.71 -19.50 12.19
N ALA A 56 -39.92 -20.22 12.98
CA ALA A 56 -40.38 -21.12 14.04
C ALA A 56 -41.10 -20.38 15.18
N SER A 57 -40.80 -19.10 15.42
CA SER A 57 -41.44 -18.28 16.47
C SER A 57 -42.92 -17.94 16.19
N ARG A 58 -43.47 -18.35 15.03
CA ARG A 58 -44.83 -18.06 14.58
C ARG A 58 -45.94 -18.31 15.62
N PRO A 59 -45.95 -19.43 16.38
CA PRO A 59 -47.01 -19.67 17.36
C PRO A 59 -47.02 -18.68 18.55
N GLY A 60 -45.93 -17.93 18.75
CA GLY A 60 -45.77 -17.06 19.92
C GLY A 60 -46.35 -15.65 19.79
N HIS A 61 -46.88 -15.25 18.64
CA HIS A 61 -47.37 -13.88 18.42
C HIS A 61 -48.61 -13.84 17.52
N ASP A 62 -49.37 -12.76 17.60
CA ASP A 62 -50.57 -12.56 16.77
C ASP A 62 -50.25 -12.28 15.29
N GLU A 63 -51.29 -12.29 14.47
CA GLU A 63 -51.19 -12.08 13.03
C GLU A 63 -50.71 -10.68 12.63
N GLU A 64 -51.01 -9.67 13.43
CA GLU A 64 -50.65 -8.30 13.15
C GLU A 64 -49.16 -8.06 13.41
N PHE A 65 -48.66 -8.51 14.57
CA PHE A 65 -47.25 -8.50 14.93
C PHE A 65 -46.42 -9.28 13.93
N HIS A 66 -46.89 -10.45 13.49
CA HIS A 66 -46.20 -11.22 12.46
C HIS A 66 -46.02 -10.43 11.16
N ARG A 67 -47.11 -9.82 10.66
CA ARG A 67 -47.10 -9.06 9.40
C ARG A 67 -46.31 -7.77 9.49
N GLN A 68 -46.37 -7.06 10.61
CA GLN A 68 -45.76 -5.74 10.76
C GLN A 68 -44.33 -5.76 11.30
N VAL A 69 -43.92 -6.82 12.02
CA VAL A 69 -42.60 -6.90 12.66
C VAL A 69 -41.77 -8.05 12.13
N VAL A 70 -42.23 -9.30 12.28
CA VAL A 70 -41.44 -10.50 12.00
C VAL A 70 -41.15 -10.65 10.50
N LEU A 71 -42.16 -10.49 9.63
CA LEU A 71 -41.97 -10.61 8.18
C LEU A 71 -41.02 -9.55 7.60
N PRO A 72 -41.17 -8.24 7.91
CA PRO A 72 -40.21 -7.21 7.49
C PRO A 72 -38.80 -7.46 8.02
N LEU A 73 -38.66 -7.90 9.27
CA LEU A 73 -37.36 -8.22 9.87
C LEU A 73 -36.69 -9.38 9.13
N ARG A 74 -37.40 -10.50 8.93
CA ARG A 74 -36.88 -11.66 8.20
C ARG A 74 -36.49 -11.29 6.77
N ARG A 75 -37.31 -10.49 6.08
CA ARG A 75 -36.99 -9.98 4.73
C ARG A 75 -35.74 -9.11 4.74
N ALA A 76 -35.56 -8.25 5.75
CA ALA A 76 -34.37 -7.42 5.84
C ALA A 76 -33.12 -8.27 6.07
N LEU A 77 -33.17 -9.21 7.02
CA LEU A 77 -32.09 -10.15 7.32
C LEU A 77 -31.71 -10.99 6.10
N HIS A 78 -32.68 -11.63 5.45
CA HIS A 78 -32.45 -12.48 4.28
C HIS A 78 -31.81 -11.71 3.12
N ASN A 79 -32.19 -10.45 2.92
CA ASN A 79 -31.62 -9.59 1.88
C ASN A 79 -30.32 -8.88 2.30
N GLY A 80 -29.77 -9.16 3.49
CA GLY A 80 -28.58 -8.48 4.02
C GLY A 80 -28.79 -6.97 4.24
N ARG A 81 -30.03 -6.51 4.40
CA ARG A 81 -30.37 -5.09 4.57
C ARG A 81 -30.44 -4.74 6.05
N VAL A 82 -30.04 -3.50 6.35
CA VAL A 82 -30.21 -2.93 7.69
C VAL A 82 -31.70 -2.68 7.96
N PRO A 83 -32.29 -3.27 9.02
CA PRO A 83 -33.68 -2.99 9.38
C PRO A 83 -33.87 -1.54 9.81
N ARG A 84 -35.06 -0.99 9.53
CA ARG A 84 -35.39 0.40 9.89
C ARG A 84 -35.40 0.58 11.42
N PRO A 85 -34.94 1.71 11.97
CA PRO A 85 -34.97 1.96 13.41
C PRO A 85 -36.37 1.80 14.04
N ALA A 86 -37.41 2.28 13.35
CA ALA A 86 -38.81 2.13 13.80
C ALA A 86 -39.28 0.66 13.88
N LEU A 87 -38.69 -0.25 13.08
CA LEU A 87 -38.97 -1.68 13.17
C LEU A 87 -38.28 -2.30 14.38
N LEU A 88 -37.03 -1.90 14.66
CA LEU A 88 -36.28 -2.37 15.84
C LEU A 88 -36.93 -1.93 17.16
N ALA A 89 -37.49 -0.73 17.21
CA ALA A 89 -38.23 -0.23 18.37
C ALA A 89 -39.51 -1.04 18.69
N ARG A 90 -40.01 -1.82 17.72
CA ARG A 90 -41.25 -2.61 17.84
C ARG A 90 -41.02 -4.09 18.15
N LEU A 91 -39.78 -4.51 18.40
CA LEU A 91 -39.45 -5.91 18.64
C LEU A 91 -40.04 -6.48 19.94
N ALA A 92 -40.38 -5.62 20.91
CA ALA A 92 -40.95 -6.01 22.19
C ALA A 92 -40.10 -7.14 22.85
N ASP A 93 -40.74 -8.23 23.27
CA ASP A 93 -40.12 -9.40 23.91
C ASP A 93 -39.55 -10.43 22.91
N LEU A 94 -39.65 -10.18 21.60
CA LEU A 94 -39.17 -11.11 20.57
C LEU A 94 -37.68 -11.50 20.74
N PRO A 95 -36.75 -10.61 21.14
CA PRO A 95 -35.36 -10.98 21.38
C PRO A 95 -35.17 -11.95 22.56
N VAL A 96 -36.11 -11.97 23.52
CA VAL A 96 -36.10 -12.93 24.63
C VAL A 96 -36.59 -14.29 24.16
N ARG A 97 -37.62 -14.31 23.31
CA ARG A 97 -38.21 -15.55 22.74
C ARG A 97 -37.34 -16.18 21.65
N VAL A 98 -36.56 -15.37 20.95
CA VAL A 98 -35.63 -15.79 19.90
C VAL A 98 -34.21 -15.37 20.31
N PRO A 99 -33.49 -16.18 21.10
CA PRO A 99 -32.18 -15.79 21.65
C PRO A 99 -31.15 -15.38 20.57
N ARG A 100 -31.16 -16.02 19.39
CA ARG A 100 -30.31 -15.62 18.27
C ARG A 100 -30.62 -14.20 17.77
N LEU A 101 -31.86 -13.71 17.92
CA LEU A 101 -32.20 -12.32 17.62
C LEU A 101 -31.54 -11.36 18.63
N GLY A 102 -31.54 -11.72 19.91
CA GLY A 102 -30.79 -10.98 20.95
C GLY A 102 -29.31 -10.89 20.60
N ALA A 103 -28.66 -12.02 20.33
CA ALA A 103 -27.26 -12.06 19.92
C ALA A 103 -26.98 -11.21 18.66
N TRP A 104 -27.87 -11.24 17.68
CA TRP A 104 -27.75 -10.40 16.48
C TRP A 104 -27.88 -8.90 16.79
N LEU A 105 -28.77 -8.50 17.69
CA LEU A 105 -28.91 -7.11 18.12
C LEU A 105 -27.65 -6.63 18.85
N ASP A 106 -27.04 -7.48 19.68
CA ASP A 106 -25.79 -7.19 20.38
C ASP A 106 -24.65 -6.98 19.38
N LEU A 107 -24.51 -7.88 18.39
CA LEU A 107 -23.53 -7.74 17.30
C LEU A 107 -23.72 -6.41 16.55
N ARG A 108 -24.96 -5.99 16.31
CA ARG A 108 -25.22 -4.69 15.68
C ARG A 108 -24.84 -3.51 16.55
N GLY A 109 -25.08 -3.58 17.85
CA GLY A 109 -24.64 -2.57 18.82
C GLY A 109 -23.12 -2.43 18.79
N LEU A 110 -22.41 -3.56 18.85
CA LEU A 110 -20.95 -3.63 18.74
C LEU A 110 -20.45 -3.08 17.39
N ARG A 111 -21.12 -3.41 16.28
CA ARG A 111 -20.79 -2.87 14.96
C ARG A 111 -20.89 -1.34 14.93
N ALA A 112 -21.98 -0.80 15.47
CA ALA A 112 -22.18 0.65 15.53
C ALA A 112 -21.12 1.34 16.39
N ALA A 113 -20.76 0.75 17.54
CA ALA A 113 -19.70 1.24 18.41
C ALA A 113 -18.33 1.21 17.68
N LEU A 114 -17.97 0.11 17.04
CA LEU A 114 -16.73 -0.02 16.27
C LEU A 114 -16.65 0.99 15.12
N LEU A 115 -17.75 1.22 14.40
CA LEU A 115 -17.79 2.23 13.34
C LEU A 115 -17.61 3.65 13.88
N ALA A 116 -18.18 3.96 15.04
CA ALA A 116 -17.99 5.24 15.71
C ALA A 116 -16.54 5.41 16.19
N GLU A 117 -15.95 4.38 16.79
CA GLU A 117 -14.54 4.36 17.20
C GLU A 117 -13.61 4.54 16.00
N LEU A 118 -13.89 3.84 14.89
CA LEU A 118 -13.12 3.95 13.65
C LEU A 118 -13.21 5.36 13.05
N ALA A 119 -14.41 5.95 13.02
CA ALA A 119 -14.62 7.31 12.54
C ALA A 119 -13.85 8.34 13.39
N ALA A 120 -13.78 8.13 14.71
CA ALA A 120 -13.02 8.98 15.62
C ALA A 120 -11.49 8.80 15.48
N ALA A 121 -11.02 7.57 15.26
CA ALA A 121 -9.58 7.27 15.18
C ALA A 121 -8.94 7.56 13.80
N ALA A 122 -9.74 7.53 12.72
CA ALA A 122 -9.23 7.66 11.35
C ALA A 122 -8.49 8.99 11.05
N PRO A 123 -8.94 10.16 11.53
CA PRO A 123 -8.21 11.42 11.29
C PRO A 123 -6.80 11.42 11.86
N ASP A 124 -6.63 10.94 13.10
CA ASP A 124 -5.34 10.90 13.79
C ASP A 124 -4.39 9.90 13.13
N ALA A 125 -4.89 8.72 12.75
CA ALA A 125 -4.12 7.75 11.99
C ALA A 125 -3.66 8.32 10.64
N LEU A 126 -4.53 9.03 9.92
CA LEU A 126 -4.17 9.66 8.66
C LEU A 126 -3.11 10.76 8.84
N ALA A 127 -3.20 11.55 9.92
CA ALA A 127 -2.19 12.55 10.25
C ALA A 127 -0.84 11.90 10.59
N ALA A 128 -0.85 10.81 11.37
CA ALA A 128 0.34 10.05 11.73
C ALA A 128 1.04 9.45 10.50
N GLU A 129 0.29 8.85 9.56
CA GLU A 129 0.82 8.34 8.30
C GLU A 129 1.42 9.44 7.43
N ARG A 130 0.77 10.62 7.35
CA ARG A 130 1.31 11.77 6.61
C ARG A 130 2.59 12.30 7.24
N SER A 131 2.66 12.35 8.56
CA SER A 131 3.88 12.72 9.28
C SER A 131 5.03 11.74 9.01
N ALA A 132 4.75 10.43 9.03
CA ALA A 132 5.72 9.39 8.66
C ALA A 132 6.19 9.54 7.20
N LEU A 133 5.27 9.82 6.27
CA LEU A 133 5.62 10.11 4.88
C LEU A 133 6.49 11.38 4.77
N ALA A 134 6.17 12.44 5.50
CA ALA A 134 6.95 13.67 5.53
C ALA A 134 8.37 13.43 6.06
N GLN A 135 8.54 12.61 7.11
CA GLN A 135 9.85 12.18 7.63
C GLN A 135 10.66 11.44 6.56
N LEU A 136 10.03 10.51 5.84
CA LEU A 136 10.66 9.81 4.73
C LEU A 136 11.09 10.77 3.61
N CYS A 137 10.23 11.74 3.29
CA CYS A 137 10.48 12.79 2.30
C CYS A 137 11.65 13.72 2.68
N ARG A 138 11.93 13.88 3.98
CA ARG A 138 13.11 14.61 4.46
C ARG A 138 14.41 13.80 4.39
N SER A 139 14.34 12.49 4.18
CA SER A 139 15.54 11.66 4.14
C SER A 139 16.39 11.95 2.90
N ALA A 140 17.69 12.21 3.10
CA ALA A 140 18.63 12.48 2.00
C ALA A 140 18.73 11.31 1.01
N ALA A 141 18.53 10.07 1.47
CA ALA A 141 18.49 8.90 0.60
C ALA A 141 17.30 8.96 -0.37
N PHE A 142 16.09 9.25 0.12
CA PHE A 142 14.92 9.31 -0.72
C PHE A 142 14.94 10.52 -1.67
N THR A 143 15.37 11.69 -1.19
CA THR A 143 15.53 12.88 -2.04
C THR A 143 16.49 12.61 -3.20
N ARG A 144 17.62 11.93 -2.95
CA ARG A 144 18.56 11.52 -4.02
C ARG A 144 17.92 10.54 -5.02
N ALA A 145 17.10 9.59 -4.56
CA ALA A 145 16.40 8.65 -5.42
C ALA A 145 15.40 9.35 -6.36
N VAL A 146 14.67 10.32 -5.83
CA VAL A 146 13.65 11.04 -6.59
C VAL A 146 14.25 12.09 -7.53
N ALA A 147 15.40 12.68 -7.20
CA ALA A 147 16.01 13.76 -7.97
C ALA A 147 16.26 13.41 -9.44
N LEU A 148 16.54 12.13 -9.75
CA LEU A 148 16.77 11.65 -11.12
C LEU A 148 15.50 11.09 -11.81
N THR A 149 14.33 11.18 -11.16
CA THR A 149 13.07 10.68 -11.72
C THR A 149 12.35 11.77 -12.51
N SER A 150 11.99 12.88 -11.85
CA SER A 150 11.44 14.06 -12.52
C SER A 150 11.48 15.28 -11.60
N ALA A 151 11.56 16.48 -12.18
CA ALA A 151 11.52 17.73 -11.43
C ALA A 151 10.18 17.94 -10.71
N ASP A 152 9.06 17.51 -11.32
CA ASP A 152 7.73 17.60 -10.70
C ASP A 152 7.60 16.72 -9.46
N LEU A 153 8.10 15.48 -9.53
CA LEU A 153 8.09 14.59 -8.38
C LEU A 153 9.00 15.13 -7.27
N LEU A 154 10.18 15.66 -7.60
CA LEU A 154 11.06 16.29 -6.61
C LEU A 154 10.40 17.47 -5.91
N ARG A 155 9.66 18.31 -6.65
CA ARG A 155 8.86 19.39 -6.08
C ARG A 155 7.75 18.87 -5.16
N ALA A 156 7.05 17.81 -5.56
CA ALA A 156 5.99 17.19 -4.75
C ALA A 156 6.55 16.58 -3.45
N VAL A 157 7.69 15.88 -3.52
CA VAL A 157 8.41 15.35 -2.36
C VAL A 157 8.87 16.47 -1.44
N SER A 158 9.37 17.58 -1.99
CA SER A 158 9.78 18.73 -1.18
C SER A 158 8.61 19.37 -0.43
N ARG A 159 7.41 19.43 -1.05
CA ARG A 159 6.19 19.89 -0.36
C ARG A 159 5.77 18.93 0.75
N ALA A 160 5.73 17.63 0.44
CA ALA A 160 5.40 16.60 1.44
C ALA A 160 6.40 16.61 2.62
N ALA A 161 7.69 16.84 2.36
CA ALA A 161 8.72 16.97 3.38
C ALA A 161 8.48 18.14 4.35
N ARG A 162 7.83 19.22 3.89
CA ARG A 162 7.44 20.38 4.71
C ARG A 162 6.05 20.22 5.33
N ASP A 163 5.39 19.09 5.10
CA ASP A 163 4.00 18.85 5.48
C ASP A 163 3.06 19.96 4.99
N GLU A 164 3.34 20.49 3.79
CA GLU A 164 2.49 21.49 3.16
C GLU A 164 1.16 20.84 2.80
N GLY A 165 0.10 21.18 3.51
CA GLY A 165 -1.25 20.69 3.22
C GLY A 165 -1.86 21.29 1.94
N GLY A 166 -3.19 21.16 1.83
CA GLY A 166 -3.97 21.78 0.76
C GLY A 166 -4.23 20.91 -0.49
N ARG A 167 -5.00 21.45 -1.43
CA ARG A 167 -5.54 20.70 -2.58
C ARG A 167 -4.45 20.12 -3.47
N ARG A 168 -3.38 20.88 -3.73
CA ARG A 168 -2.28 20.45 -4.60
C ARG A 168 -1.47 19.31 -3.97
N ALA A 169 -1.09 19.45 -2.69
CA ALA A 169 -0.37 18.41 -1.98
C ALA A 169 -1.18 17.10 -1.93
N ARG A 170 -2.49 17.19 -1.62
CA ARG A 170 -3.39 16.02 -1.63
C ARG A 170 -3.50 15.35 -3.00
N LYS A 171 -3.45 16.11 -4.10
CA LYS A 171 -3.44 15.56 -5.46
C LYS A 171 -2.14 14.82 -5.79
N GLU A 172 -1.03 15.27 -5.25
CA GLU A 172 0.31 14.72 -5.52
C GLU A 172 0.70 13.58 -4.56
N GLU A 173 0.08 13.51 -3.38
CA GLU A 173 0.31 12.53 -2.32
C GLU A 173 0.35 11.07 -2.82
N PRO A 174 -0.58 10.59 -3.68
CA PRO A 174 -0.52 9.22 -4.20
C PRO A 174 0.74 8.92 -5.04
N SER A 175 1.25 9.91 -5.78
CA SER A 175 2.47 9.77 -6.58
C SER A 175 3.71 9.73 -5.69
N VAL A 176 3.75 10.58 -4.66
CA VAL A 176 4.80 10.58 -3.64
C VAL A 176 4.82 9.25 -2.88
N LEU A 177 3.66 8.79 -2.41
CA LEU A 177 3.51 7.53 -1.69
C LEU A 177 3.99 6.32 -2.52
N ARG A 178 3.68 6.29 -3.82
CA ARG A 178 4.16 5.22 -4.72
C ARG A 178 5.68 5.12 -4.76
N HIS A 179 6.37 6.26 -4.81
CA HIS A 179 7.83 6.30 -4.83
C HIS A 179 8.43 6.02 -3.46
N ALA A 180 7.81 6.51 -2.39
CA ALA A 180 8.15 6.18 -1.01
C ALA A 180 8.10 4.67 -0.75
N LEU A 181 7.00 4.02 -1.16
CA LEU A 181 6.85 2.57 -1.08
C LEU A 181 7.89 1.86 -1.95
N ARG A 182 8.16 2.35 -3.17
CA ARG A 182 9.24 1.77 -4.00
C ARG A 182 10.59 1.81 -3.26
N ALA A 183 10.94 2.96 -2.69
CA ALA A 183 12.21 3.18 -2.01
C ALA A 183 12.41 2.33 -0.76
N SER A 184 11.32 1.81 -0.18
CA SER A 184 11.34 1.05 1.07
C SER A 184 11.01 -0.43 0.90
N THR A 185 10.37 -0.85 -0.20
CA THR A 185 9.87 -2.22 -0.39
C THR A 185 10.33 -2.91 -1.67
N LYS A 186 10.73 -2.16 -2.72
CA LYS A 186 11.07 -2.76 -4.03
C LYS A 186 12.57 -2.79 -4.25
N THR A 187 13.10 -3.98 -4.50
CA THR A 187 14.54 -4.23 -4.76
C THR A 187 14.90 -4.25 -6.25
N SER A 188 13.96 -3.89 -7.14
CA SER A 188 14.22 -3.78 -8.57
C SER A 188 15.11 -2.56 -8.88
N PRO A 189 16.23 -2.74 -9.59
CA PRO A 189 17.18 -1.67 -9.87
C PRO A 189 16.51 -0.44 -10.49
N LEU A 190 16.60 0.70 -9.81
CA LEU A 190 16.20 2.00 -10.35
C LEU A 190 16.95 3.11 -9.61
N SER A 191 17.88 3.78 -10.28
CA SER A 191 18.57 4.95 -9.73
C SER A 191 19.07 4.67 -8.29
N TRP A 192 18.94 5.65 -7.40
CA TRP A 192 19.26 5.53 -5.98
C TRP A 192 18.15 4.86 -5.15
N PHE A 193 17.07 4.31 -5.73
CA PHE A 193 16.05 3.59 -4.94
C PHE A 193 16.59 2.28 -4.34
N THR A 194 17.62 1.72 -4.96
CA THR A 194 18.18 0.41 -4.62
C THR A 194 19.69 0.44 -4.69
N ALA A 195 20.36 -0.18 -3.72
CA ALA A 195 21.78 -0.45 -3.76
C ALA A 195 22.03 -1.91 -4.16
N VAL A 196 23.18 -2.15 -4.78
CA VAL A 196 23.66 -3.49 -5.14
C VAL A 196 25.05 -3.67 -4.53
N GLY A 197 25.29 -4.81 -3.90
CA GLY A 197 26.57 -5.17 -3.33
C GLY A 197 26.80 -6.67 -3.36
N TRP A 198 28.05 -7.08 -3.18
CA TRP A 198 28.42 -8.47 -3.04
C TRP A 198 28.42 -8.85 -1.55
N SER A 199 27.89 -10.01 -1.22
CA SER A 199 28.14 -10.72 0.04
C SER A 199 28.94 -11.99 -0.26
N GLY A 200 29.81 -12.41 0.66
CA GLY A 200 30.57 -13.65 0.52
C GLY A 200 32.08 -13.46 0.67
N GLY A 201 32.62 -14.13 1.69
CA GLY A 201 34.03 -14.33 2.04
C GLY A 201 34.04 -15.15 3.35
N PRO A 202 35.02 -16.02 3.60
CA PRO A 202 35.07 -16.80 4.85
C PRO A 202 35.29 -15.87 6.04
N GLY A 203 34.23 -15.63 6.82
CA GLY A 203 34.26 -14.80 8.01
C GLY A 203 32.84 -14.48 8.51
N PRO A 204 32.66 -14.10 9.78
CA PRO A 204 31.36 -13.66 10.28
C PRO A 204 30.83 -12.52 9.39
N ALA A 205 29.55 -12.58 9.06
CA ALA A 205 28.87 -11.64 8.19
C ALA A 205 28.84 -10.24 8.82
N ASP A 206 29.92 -9.48 8.64
CA ASP A 206 29.94 -8.06 8.94
C ASP A 206 28.90 -7.38 8.05
N ARG A 207 28.06 -6.53 8.66
CA ARG A 207 27.19 -5.59 7.92
C ARG A 207 28.03 -4.87 6.87
N PRO A 208 27.47 -4.53 5.69
CA PRO A 208 28.20 -3.75 4.68
C PRO A 208 28.78 -2.47 5.33
N ARG A 209 30.11 -2.43 5.46
CA ARG A 209 30.85 -1.36 6.20
C ARG A 209 30.89 -0.04 5.43
N THR A 210 30.49 -0.02 4.16
CA THR A 210 30.63 1.13 3.26
C THR A 210 29.27 1.67 2.82
N ALA A 211 29.10 2.98 2.92
CA ALA A 211 27.96 3.68 2.36
C ALA A 211 27.85 3.42 0.83
N PRO A 212 26.63 3.32 0.27
CA PRO A 212 26.46 3.14 -1.16
C PRO A 212 27.11 4.29 -1.94
N ARG A 213 27.69 3.97 -3.10
CA ARG A 213 28.29 4.95 -4.02
C ARG A 213 27.50 5.00 -5.33
N SER A 214 27.25 6.22 -5.82
CA SER A 214 26.63 6.43 -7.13
C SER A 214 27.66 6.23 -8.24
N VAL A 215 27.28 5.52 -9.30
CA VAL A 215 27.98 5.52 -10.58
C VAL A 215 27.04 6.15 -11.60
N VAL A 216 27.40 7.35 -12.07
CA VAL A 216 26.64 8.07 -13.09
C VAL A 216 27.24 7.72 -14.45
N ARG A 217 26.37 7.46 -15.42
CA ARG A 217 26.74 7.28 -16.82
C ARG A 217 25.86 8.13 -17.69
N GLU A 218 26.41 8.58 -18.80
CA GLU A 218 25.69 9.35 -19.80
C GLU A 218 24.61 8.48 -20.46
N HIS A 219 23.51 9.13 -20.82
CA HIS A 219 22.46 8.46 -21.58
C HIS A 219 23.00 8.12 -22.97
N ARG A 220 23.20 6.82 -23.24
CA ARG A 220 23.85 6.33 -24.45
C ARG A 220 23.26 6.92 -25.74
N ALA A 221 21.93 7.02 -25.83
CA ALA A 221 21.28 7.60 -27.01
C ALA A 221 21.60 9.10 -27.21
N LEU A 222 21.81 9.87 -26.14
CA LEU A 222 22.21 11.28 -26.25
C LEU A 222 23.67 11.39 -26.71
N VAL A 223 24.53 10.52 -26.21
CA VAL A 223 25.93 10.43 -26.66
C VAL A 223 25.99 10.03 -28.13
N GLU A 224 25.18 9.06 -28.56
CA GLU A 224 25.10 8.63 -29.95
C GLU A 224 24.57 9.74 -30.86
N ALA A 225 23.52 10.45 -30.44
CA ALA A 225 22.98 11.60 -31.19
C ALA A 225 24.00 12.75 -31.31
N LEU A 226 24.72 13.05 -30.23
CA LEU A 226 25.80 14.04 -30.25
C LEU A 226 26.94 13.60 -31.16
N ALA A 227 27.35 12.34 -31.10
CA ALA A 227 28.39 11.79 -31.96
C ALA A 227 27.99 11.88 -33.45
N ALA A 228 26.74 11.53 -33.78
CA ALA A 228 26.21 11.69 -35.14
C ALA A 228 26.27 13.16 -35.60
N ALA A 229 25.77 14.10 -34.79
CA ALA A 229 25.81 15.52 -35.11
C ALA A 229 27.25 16.06 -35.30
N LEU A 230 28.23 15.55 -34.55
CA LEU A 230 29.65 15.91 -34.72
C LEU A 230 30.24 15.35 -36.01
N LEU A 231 29.83 14.14 -36.41
CA LEU A 231 30.29 13.49 -37.65
C LEU A 231 29.68 14.15 -38.89
N ASP A 232 28.46 14.68 -38.79
CA ASP A 232 27.79 15.41 -39.88
C ASP A 232 28.42 16.79 -40.14
N ALA A 233 29.12 17.37 -39.15
CA ALA A 233 29.79 18.65 -39.28
C ALA A 233 31.15 18.50 -40.04
N PRO A 234 31.29 18.98 -41.28
CA PRO A 234 32.45 18.65 -42.13
C PRO A 234 33.80 19.11 -41.55
N ARG A 235 33.81 20.26 -40.86
CA ARG A 235 35.03 20.78 -40.21
C ARG A 235 35.47 19.93 -39.02
N ARG A 236 34.52 19.37 -38.26
CA ARG A 236 34.80 18.57 -37.05
C ARG A 236 35.17 17.13 -37.40
N ARG A 237 34.53 16.56 -38.42
CA ARG A 237 34.84 15.20 -38.91
C ARG A 237 36.29 15.04 -39.39
N ARG A 238 36.86 16.09 -39.98
CA ARG A 238 38.23 16.08 -40.56
C ARG A 238 39.33 15.88 -39.52
N THR A 239 39.09 16.20 -38.25
CA THR A 239 40.08 16.09 -37.17
C THR A 239 39.96 14.80 -36.36
N LEU A 240 39.02 13.91 -36.71
CA LEU A 240 38.79 12.67 -35.98
C LEU A 240 39.58 11.50 -36.60
N ALA A 241 40.06 10.59 -35.75
CA ALA A 241 40.66 9.34 -36.20
C ALA A 241 39.58 8.40 -36.75
N HIS A 242 39.79 7.87 -37.96
CA HIS A 242 38.86 6.96 -38.62
C HIS A 242 39.38 5.53 -38.57
N ARG A 243 38.46 4.57 -38.38
CA ARG A 243 38.72 3.13 -38.50
C ARG A 243 37.61 2.48 -39.32
N MET A 244 37.93 1.41 -40.06
CA MET A 244 36.90 0.60 -40.70
C MET A 244 35.99 -0.03 -39.64
N THR A 245 34.68 -0.04 -39.90
CA THR A 245 33.72 -0.74 -39.03
C THR A 245 33.93 -2.25 -39.12
N SER A 246 33.78 -2.96 -38.00
CA SER A 246 33.94 -4.42 -37.92
C SER A 246 32.90 -5.20 -38.72
N GLY A 247 31.83 -4.54 -39.18
CA GLY A 247 30.78 -5.11 -40.03
C GLY A 247 30.91 -4.78 -41.51
N ALA A 248 32.01 -4.15 -41.96
CA ALA A 248 32.18 -3.80 -43.36
C ALA A 248 32.24 -5.08 -44.22
N ARG A 249 31.32 -5.20 -45.18
CA ARG A 249 31.31 -6.27 -46.16
C ARG A 249 31.59 -5.67 -47.54
N HIS A 250 32.46 -6.33 -48.29
CA HIS A 250 32.70 -5.99 -49.68
C HIS A 250 31.65 -6.72 -50.53
N THR A 251 30.67 -5.99 -51.05
CA THR A 251 29.78 -6.53 -52.09
C THR A 251 30.47 -6.34 -53.42
N ALA A 252 31.01 -7.43 -53.97
CA ALA A 252 31.48 -7.51 -55.35
C ALA A 252 30.29 -7.73 -56.30
#